data_AF-A0AB73C260-F1
#
_entry.id   AF-A0AB73C260-F1
#
_cell.length_a   1.000
_cell.length_b   1.000
_cell.length_c   1.000
_cell.angle_alpha   90.00
_cell.angle_beta   90.00
_cell.angle_gamma   90.00
#
_symmetry.space_group_name_H-M   'P 1'
#
loop_
_entity.id
_entity.type
_entity.pdbx_description
1 polymer ?
#
loop_
_entity_poly.entity_id
_entity_poly.type
_entity_poly.pdbx_seq_one_letter_code
_entity_poly.pdbx_strand_id
1 'polypeptide(L)'
;MRKMGSMLGILLLSSLVFAEETVSLGIQDLEKEYHDLLQQEKNRFQEEKELSEKAEKKIVQLEQLKEEIQSRFVDVEKEREGRFFQKDFDQLIKKYEEYIKRVESEINKNQEIVHQFKTIQAIY
;
A
#
# COMPACT_ATOMS: atom_id res chain seq x y z
N MET A 1 13.83 7.98 -9.24
CA MET A 1 14.87 7.37 -8.36
C MET A 1 15.42 8.43 -7.43
N ARG A 2 14.98 8.46 -6.16
CA ARG A 2 15.62 9.25 -5.12
C ARG A 2 16.38 8.28 -4.21
N LYS A 3 17.71 8.29 -4.33
CA LYS A 3 18.61 7.60 -3.41
C LYS A 3 18.50 8.31 -2.06
N MET A 4 17.78 7.72 -1.11
CA MET A 4 17.89 8.10 0.28
C MET A 4 18.96 7.22 0.90
N GLY A 5 20.16 7.77 1.01
CA GLY A 5 21.13 7.24 1.94
C GLY A 5 20.61 7.37 3.36
N SER A 6 20.85 6.34 4.17
CA SER A 6 21.15 6.54 5.57
C SER A 6 22.43 5.78 5.86
N MET A 7 23.35 6.51 6.47
CA MET A 7 24.78 6.25 6.62
C MET A 7 25.05 4.93 7.36
N LEU A 8 25.85 4.04 6.75
CA LEU A 8 26.70 3.13 7.52
C LEU A 8 27.78 3.97 8.21
N GLY A 9 27.54 4.35 9.46
CA GLY A 9 28.58 4.89 10.33
C GLY A 9 29.52 3.77 10.76
N ILE A 10 30.64 3.59 10.06
CA ILE A 10 31.72 2.71 10.52
C ILE A 10 32.36 3.38 11.73
N LEU A 11 32.06 2.87 12.94
CA LEU A 11 32.70 3.30 14.18
C LEU A 11 34.15 2.81 14.18
N LEU A 12 35.08 3.76 14.06
CA LEU A 12 36.52 3.53 14.17
C LEU A 12 36.89 3.18 15.62
N LEU A 13 37.10 1.88 15.88
CA LEU A 13 37.63 1.39 17.15
C LEU A 13 39.10 1.80 17.30
N SER A 14 39.36 2.84 18.11
CA SER A 14 40.72 3.21 18.51
C SER A 14 40.81 3.45 20.01
N SER A 15 41.10 2.39 20.76
CA SER A 15 42.04 2.42 21.91
C SER A 15 42.15 1.03 22.56
N LEU A 16 43.28 0.37 22.31
CA LEU A 16 43.79 -0.73 23.14
C LEU A 16 44.18 -0.15 24.51
N VAL A 17 43.63 -0.68 25.61
CA VAL A 17 44.21 -0.78 26.98
C VAL A 17 43.17 -1.29 28.01
N PHE A 18 41.87 -1.38 27.68
CA PHE A 18 40.84 -2.14 28.44
C PHE A 18 40.20 -3.26 27.58
N ALA A 19 41.01 -3.96 26.79
CA ALA A 19 40.58 -4.55 25.52
C ALA A 19 39.64 -5.76 25.60
N GLU A 20 39.66 -6.59 26.64
CA GLU A 20 38.83 -7.82 26.64
C GLU A 20 37.37 -7.54 27.06
N GLU A 21 37.16 -6.80 28.15
CA GLU A 21 35.83 -6.43 28.62
C GLU A 21 35.13 -5.43 27.66
N THR A 22 35.89 -4.49 27.08
CA THR A 22 35.34 -3.56 26.07
C THR A 22 35.03 -4.23 24.73
N VAL A 23 35.83 -5.20 24.28
CA VAL A 23 35.52 -6.00 23.08
C VAL A 23 34.31 -6.90 23.35
N SER A 24 34.21 -7.51 24.53
CA SER A 24 33.05 -8.34 24.91
C SER A 24 31.74 -7.53 24.97
N LEU A 25 31.77 -6.33 25.56
CA LEU A 25 30.61 -5.42 25.59
C LEU A 25 30.23 -4.95 24.18
N GLY A 26 31.22 -4.63 23.34
CA GLY A 26 30.98 -4.25 21.95
C GLY A 26 30.32 -5.36 21.12
N ILE A 27 30.69 -6.63 21.33
CA ILE A 27 30.02 -7.76 20.66
C ILE A 27 28.57 -7.90 21.14
N GLN A 28 28.30 -7.75 22.43
CA GLN A 28 26.94 -7.83 22.98
C GLN A 28 26.02 -6.72 22.43
N ASP A 29 26.55 -5.50 22.28
CA ASP A 29 25.80 -4.39 21.69
C ASP A 29 25.47 -4.65 20.21
N LEU A 30 26.44 -5.19 19.44
CA LEU A 30 26.22 -5.57 18.04
C LEU A 30 25.20 -6.71 17.90
N GLU A 31 25.27 -7.72 18.78
CA GLU A 31 24.27 -8.80 18.81
C GLU A 31 22.89 -8.24 19.11
N LYS A 32 22.76 -7.33 20.08
CA LYS A 32 21.50 -6.68 20.39
C LYS A 32 20.96 -5.90 19.19
N GLU A 33 21.79 -5.08 18.53
CA GLU A 33 21.40 -4.33 17.33
C GLU A 33 20.92 -5.27 16.22
N TYR A 34 21.61 -6.39 16.00
CA TYR A 34 21.20 -7.41 15.04
C TYR A 34 19.81 -8.00 15.36
N HIS A 35 19.55 -8.35 16.61
CA HIS A 35 18.25 -8.89 17.02
C HIS A 35 17.14 -7.83 16.89
N ASP A 36 17.44 -6.57 17.25
CA ASP A 36 16.51 -5.45 17.09
C ASP A 36 16.15 -5.23 15.60
N LEU A 37 17.13 -5.34 14.69
CA LEU A 37 16.90 -5.26 13.24
C LEU A 37 16.02 -6.41 12.73
N LEU A 38 16.27 -7.65 13.15
CA LEU A 38 15.42 -8.79 12.78
C LEU A 38 13.98 -8.60 13.24
N GLN A 39 13.78 -8.07 14.45
CA GLN A 39 12.46 -7.82 14.98
C GLN A 39 11.75 -6.69 14.22
N GLN A 40 12.47 -5.62 13.86
CA GLN A 40 11.94 -4.53 13.05
C GLN A 40 11.50 -5.02 11.66
N GLU A 41 12.32 -5.85 11.00
CA GLU A 41 12.01 -6.42 9.69
C GLU A 41 10.74 -7.28 9.75
N LYS A 42 10.62 -8.14 10.77
CA LYS A 42 9.43 -8.96 10.99
C LYS A 42 8.18 -8.12 11.25
N ASN A 43 8.29 -7.06 12.05
CA ASN A 43 7.17 -6.17 12.35
C ASN A 43 6.70 -5.47 11.07
N ARG A 44 7.63 -4.92 10.29
CA ARG A 44 7.32 -4.25 9.03
C ARG A 44 6.68 -5.19 8.02
N PHE A 45 7.18 -6.42 7.90
CA PHE A 45 6.57 -7.42 7.03
C PHE A 45 5.11 -7.71 7.41
N GLN A 46 4.84 -7.84 8.72
CA GLN A 46 3.48 -8.08 9.21
C GLN A 46 2.55 -6.87 8.96
N GLU A 47 3.05 -5.64 9.11
CA GLU A 47 2.30 -4.43 8.78
C GLU A 47 1.92 -4.38 7.29
N GLU A 48 2.86 -4.64 6.39
CA GLU A 48 2.61 -4.67 4.94
C GLU A 48 1.62 -5.77 4.54
N LYS A 49 1.70 -6.93 5.21
CA LYS A 49 0.74 -8.02 5.04
C LYS A 49 -0.68 -7.57 5.40
N GLU A 50 -0.86 -6.95 6.56
CA GLU A 50 -2.18 -6.48 7.01
C GLU A 50 -2.74 -5.39 6.10
N LEU A 51 -1.89 -4.51 5.57
CA LEU A 51 -2.28 -3.51 4.58
C LEU A 51 -2.76 -4.18 3.28
N SER A 52 -2.03 -5.18 2.79
CA SER A 52 -2.41 -5.95 1.60
C SER A 52 -3.74 -6.68 1.80
N GLU A 53 -3.94 -7.37 2.93
CA GLU A 53 -5.19 -8.08 3.22
C GLU A 53 -6.40 -7.13 3.30
N LYS A 54 -6.21 -5.92 3.84
CA LYS A 54 -7.24 -4.86 3.84
C LYS A 54 -7.52 -4.36 2.42
N ALA A 55 -6.48 -4.17 1.60
CA ALA A 55 -6.60 -3.75 0.22
C ALA A 55 -7.33 -4.79 -0.64
N GLU A 56 -7.04 -6.08 -0.48
CA GLU A 56 -7.75 -7.17 -1.17
C GLU A 56 -9.25 -7.16 -0.86
N LYS A 57 -9.63 -7.04 0.42
CA LYS A 57 -11.03 -6.91 0.83
C LYS A 57 -11.69 -5.66 0.23
N LYS A 58 -10.95 -4.56 0.15
CA LYS A 58 -11.45 -3.30 -0.41
C LYS A 58 -11.68 -3.40 -1.92
N ILE A 59 -10.80 -4.08 -2.66
CA ILE A 59 -10.97 -4.34 -4.10
C ILE A 59 -12.29 -5.06 -4.35
N VAL A 60 -12.58 -6.14 -3.61
CA VAL A 60 -13.83 -6.90 -3.78
C VAL A 60 -15.06 -6.00 -3.58
N GLN A 61 -15.06 -5.18 -2.53
CA GLN A 61 -16.16 -4.23 -2.28
C GLN A 61 -16.31 -3.17 -3.37
N LEU A 62 -15.18 -2.67 -3.89
CA LEU A 62 -15.18 -1.65 -4.94
C LEU A 62 -15.63 -2.22 -6.29
N GLU A 63 -15.27 -3.47 -6.62
CA GLU A 63 -15.76 -4.15 -7.83
C GLU A 63 -17.28 -4.36 -7.76
N GLN A 64 -17.81 -4.80 -6.62
CA GLN A 64 -19.27 -4.90 -6.43
C GLN A 64 -19.96 -3.55 -6.60
N LEU A 65 -19.42 -2.49 -5.98
CA LEU A 65 -19.95 -1.14 -6.14
C LEU A 65 -19.88 -0.66 -7.59
N LYS A 66 -18.81 -0.99 -8.31
CA LYS A 66 -18.64 -0.65 -9.72
C LYS A 66 -19.74 -1.29 -10.56
N GLU A 67 -20.00 -2.58 -10.37
CA GLU A 67 -21.05 -3.31 -11.08
C GLU A 67 -22.44 -2.71 -10.81
N GLU A 68 -22.76 -2.40 -9.55
CA GLU A 68 -24.01 -1.75 -9.17
C GLU A 68 -24.19 -0.40 -9.89
N ILE A 69 -23.14 0.42 -9.93
CA ILE A 69 -23.18 1.75 -10.54
C ILE A 69 -23.26 1.65 -12.07
N GLN A 70 -22.56 0.69 -12.67
CA GLN A 70 -22.65 0.43 -14.11
C GLN A 70 -24.05 -0.04 -14.53
N SER A 71 -24.69 -0.89 -13.73
CA SER A 71 -26.08 -1.30 -13.96
C SER A 71 -27.03 -0.09 -13.94
N ARG A 72 -26.91 0.76 -12.92
CA ARG A 72 -27.73 1.99 -12.81
C ARG A 72 -27.42 3.01 -13.91
N PHE A 73 -26.17 3.10 -14.35
CA PHE A 73 -25.78 3.94 -15.48
C PHE A 73 -26.51 3.54 -16.76
N VAL A 74 -26.54 2.24 -17.09
CA VAL A 74 -27.26 1.72 -18.26
C VAL A 74 -28.76 2.01 -18.17
N ASP A 75 -29.37 1.88 -16.98
CA ASP A 75 -30.78 2.22 -16.79
C ASP A 75 -31.05 3.72 -17.05
N VAL A 76 -30.19 4.59 -16.53
CA VAL A 76 -30.30 6.05 -16.74
C VAL A 76 -30.14 6.42 -18.21
N GLU A 77 -29.21 5.79 -18.93
CA GLU A 77 -29.04 5.98 -20.37
C GLU A 77 -30.29 5.57 -21.16
N LYS A 78 -30.88 4.42 -20.84
CA LYS A 78 -32.12 3.96 -21.50
C LYS A 78 -33.29 4.88 -21.20
N GLU A 79 -33.45 5.31 -19.94
CA GLU A 79 -34.55 6.18 -19.56
C GLU A 79 -34.46 7.56 -20.23
N ARG A 80 -33.25 8.08 -20.43
CA ARG A 80 -32.99 9.40 -21.01
C ARG A 80 -33.71 9.63 -22.34
N GLU A 81 -33.85 8.61 -23.19
CA GLU A 81 -34.52 8.72 -24.51
C GLU A 81 -35.99 9.15 -24.40
N GLY A 82 -36.69 8.72 -23.35
CA GLY A 82 -38.13 8.94 -23.16
C GLY A 82 -38.49 10.03 -22.16
N ARG A 83 -37.54 10.87 -21.73
CA ARG A 83 -37.74 11.84 -20.63
C ARG A 83 -37.82 13.27 -21.15
N PHE A 84 -38.64 14.09 -20.50
CA PHE A 84 -38.77 15.52 -20.81
C PHE A 84 -37.49 16.30 -20.45
N PHE A 85 -36.85 15.94 -19.33
CA PHE A 85 -35.64 16.59 -18.80
C PHE A 85 -34.34 15.96 -19.32
N GLN A 86 -34.20 15.79 -20.63
CA GLN A 86 -33.04 15.08 -21.21
C GLN A 86 -31.70 15.70 -20.81
N LYS A 87 -31.62 17.03 -20.72
CA LYS A 87 -30.40 17.74 -20.30
C LYS A 87 -29.98 17.40 -18.87
N ASP A 88 -30.94 17.17 -17.97
CA ASP A 88 -30.64 16.81 -16.58
C ASP A 88 -30.19 15.35 -16.50
N PHE A 89 -30.79 14.47 -17.31
CA PHE A 89 -30.30 13.10 -17.50
C PHE A 89 -28.88 13.08 -18.08
N ASP A 90 -28.57 13.91 -19.08
CA ASP A 90 -27.21 14.01 -19.64
C ASP A 90 -26.18 14.44 -18.58
N GLN A 91 -26.55 15.35 -17.67
CA GLN A 91 -25.71 15.71 -16.53
C GLN A 91 -25.57 14.58 -15.52
N LEU A 92 -26.64 13.82 -15.27
CA LEU A 92 -26.62 12.67 -14.39
C LEU A 92 -25.72 11.55 -14.93
N ILE A 93 -25.81 11.24 -16.23
CA ILE A 93 -24.95 10.28 -16.95
C ILE A 93 -23.48 10.64 -16.75
N LYS A 94 -23.10 11.91 -16.95
CA LYS A 94 -21.73 12.38 -16.72
C LYS A 94 -21.26 12.17 -15.27
N LYS A 95 -22.13 12.39 -14.28
CA LYS A 95 -21.80 12.13 -12.86
C LYS A 95 -21.56 10.65 -12.60
N TYR A 96 -22.34 9.77 -13.21
CA TYR A 96 -22.12 8.33 -13.15
C TYR A 96 -20.76 7.94 -13.77
N GLU A 97 -20.44 8.43 -14.97
CA GLU A 97 -19.14 8.18 -15.61
C GLU A 97 -17.96 8.64 -14.74
N GLU A 98 -18.05 9.83 -14.16
CA GLU A 98 -17.03 10.35 -13.25
C GLU A 98 -16.86 9.47 -12.02
N TYR A 99 -17.97 8.99 -11.45
CA TYR A 99 -17.92 8.15 -10.26
C TYR A 99 -17.36 6.75 -10.57
N ILE A 100 -17.73 6.14 -11.70
CA ILE A 100 -17.16 4.87 -12.16
C ILE A 100 -15.64 5.01 -12.29
N LYS A 101 -15.14 6.08 -12.93
CA LYS A 101 -13.70 6.35 -13.04
C LYS A 101 -13.00 6.50 -11.69
N ARG A 102 -13.67 7.11 -10.70
CA ARG A 102 -13.12 7.21 -9.34
C ARG A 102 -13.03 5.85 -8.68
N VAL A 103 -14.06 5.01 -8.79
CA VAL A 103 -14.04 3.64 -8.26
C VAL A 103 -12.92 2.83 -8.90
N GLU A 104 -12.75 2.91 -10.23
CA GLU A 104 -11.64 2.26 -10.94
C GLU A 104 -10.27 2.74 -10.46
N SER A 105 -10.11 4.05 -10.25
CA SER A 105 -8.86 4.60 -9.70
C SER A 105 -8.56 4.06 -8.31
N GLU A 106 -9.57 3.91 -7.44
CA GLU A 106 -9.39 3.36 -6.10
C GLU A 106 -9.08 1.86 -6.14
N ILE A 107 -9.69 1.10 -7.05
CA ILE A 107 -9.33 -0.31 -7.29
C ILE A 107 -7.85 -0.42 -7.67
N ASN A 108 -7.39 0.38 -8.63
CA ASN A 108 -6.00 0.35 -9.09
C ASN A 108 -5.00 0.69 -7.97
N LYS A 109 -5.32 1.68 -7.11
CA LYS A 109 -4.49 2.00 -5.94
C LYS A 109 -4.39 0.83 -4.97
N ASN A 110 -5.50 0.13 -4.70
CA ASN A 110 -5.48 -1.03 -3.81
C ASN A 110 -4.74 -2.22 -4.46
N GLN A 111 -4.87 -2.41 -5.78
CA GLN A 111 -4.09 -3.42 -6.51
C GLN A 111 -2.58 -3.14 -6.41
N GLU A 112 -2.16 -1.87 -6.44
CA GLU A 112 -0.76 -1.49 -6.25
C GLU A 112 -0.25 -1.88 -4.85
N ILE A 113 -1.03 -1.65 -3.80
CA ILE A 113 -0.68 -2.08 -2.43
C ILE A 113 -0.49 -3.61 -2.38
N VAL A 114 -1.42 -4.36 -2.96
CA VAL A 114 -1.33 -5.83 -3.03
C VAL A 114 -0.11 -6.28 -3.81
N HIS A 115 0.20 -5.60 -4.92
CA HIS A 115 1.38 -5.91 -5.74
C HIS A 115 2.70 -5.61 -5.00
N GLN A 116 2.76 -4.49 -4.27
CA GLN A 116 3.91 -4.12 -3.45
C GLN A 116 4.17 -5.18 -2.37
N PHE A 117 3.13 -5.62 -1.64
CA PHE A 117 3.29 -6.69 -0.66
C PHE A 117 3.72 -8.02 -1.30
N LYS A 118 3.16 -8.41 -2.44
CA LYS A 118 3.61 -9.63 -3.16
C LYS A 118 5.09 -9.56 -3.56
N THR A 119 5.59 -8.36 -3.89
CA THR A 119 7.01 -8.15 -4.19
C THR A 119 7.87 -8.32 -2.95
N ILE A 120 7.43 -7.78 -1.79
CA ILE A 120 8.09 -7.98 -0.49
C ILE A 120 8.08 -9.46 -0.11
N GLN A 121 6.93 -10.13 -0.24
CA GLN A 121 6.75 -11.55 0.07
C GLN A 121 7.64 -12.48 -0.76
N ALA A 122 7.97 -12.10 -2.00
CA ALA A 122 8.82 -12.92 -2.87
C ALA A 122 10.30 -12.92 -2.46
N ILE A 123 10.73 -11.93 -1.66
CA ILE A 123 12.12 -11.77 -1.21
C ILE A 123 12.32 -12.01 0.29
N TYR A 124 11.22 -12.24 1.02
CA TYR A 124 11.19 -12.58 2.44
C TYR A 124 11.15 -14.09 2.63
#